data_AF-A0A8T8E4X6-F1
#
_entry.id   AF-A0A8T8E4X6-F1
#
_cell.length_a   1.000
_cell.length_b   1.000
_cell.length_c   1.000
_cell.angle_alpha   90.00
_cell.angle_beta   90.00
_cell.angle_gamma   90.00
#
_symmetry.space_group_name_H-M   'P 1'
#
loop_
_entity.id
_entity.type
_entity.pdbx_description
1 polymer ?
#
loop_
_entity_poly.entity_id
_entity_poly.type
_entity_poly.pdbx_seq_one_letter_code
_entity_poly.pdbx_strand_id
1 'polypeptide(L)'
;MTPSLPTGLDDVAASGRAASRREVLAAVGGAAGVSWSRADARAVADAAETPFRIRVYSGPLPLRLRLPNAVAGSGGWPPALRDATAAVEDAVAQVLDYARERSRLESLEITVERAGSIRPSRSAVQRPSDVVLPSLETVLDGFHRRLRERDALTGSTCHLLLRWEPLNYRVGYGGTLSPNAHVGDDAEGSPGDALTVANVGASEVWDSRAVTRNMAIHETLHTFLSSEVAEALVGSPCDHNLGEAIRTDDETLRVSPMASAYAGREEIGAGTRFHGTGCYDHEAFHRHDGTDGVENWSYTTDLSEATLEGITRYIERAVGP
;
A
#
# COMPACT_ATOMS: atom_id res chain seq x y z
N MET A 1 -0.17 -36.87 37.98
CA MET A 1 -1.40 -36.25 37.43
C MET A 1 -0.99 -35.41 36.24
N THR A 2 -1.24 -35.92 35.05
CA THR A 2 -0.92 -35.33 33.75
C THR A 2 -2.18 -34.66 33.19
N PRO A 3 -2.14 -33.40 32.74
CA PRO A 3 -3.29 -32.78 32.09
C PRO A 3 -3.34 -33.20 30.61
N SER A 4 -4.48 -33.75 30.22
CA SER A 4 -4.81 -34.16 28.85
C SER A 4 -5.03 -32.93 27.96
N LEU A 5 -4.48 -32.97 26.74
CA LEU A 5 -4.72 -31.98 25.67
C LEU A 5 -6.16 -32.10 25.14
N PRO A 6 -6.83 -30.98 24.78
CA PRO A 6 -8.10 -31.04 24.09
C PRO A 6 -7.89 -31.36 22.60
N THR A 7 -8.39 -32.53 22.19
CA THR A 7 -8.60 -32.90 20.79
C THR A 7 -9.87 -32.22 20.28
N GLY A 8 -9.72 -31.16 19.50
CA GLY A 8 -10.80 -30.49 18.78
C GLY A 8 -10.38 -30.24 17.34
N LEU A 9 -10.17 -31.32 16.59
CA LEU A 9 -10.02 -31.32 15.14
C LEU A 9 -11.21 -32.07 14.54
N ASP A 10 -12.41 -31.56 14.72
CA ASP A 10 -13.61 -32.02 14.02
C ASP A 10 -14.55 -30.83 13.88
N ASP A 11 -14.33 -30.03 12.82
CA ASP A 11 -15.36 -29.27 12.07
C ASP A 11 -14.73 -28.34 11.01
N VAL A 12 -13.88 -28.90 10.14
CA VAL A 12 -13.52 -28.25 8.86
C VAL A 12 -13.75 -29.25 7.73
N ALA A 13 -15.01 -29.56 7.49
CA ALA A 13 -15.43 -30.37 6.35
C ALA A 13 -16.67 -29.76 5.68
N ALA A 14 -16.52 -28.62 5.00
CA ALA A 14 -17.44 -28.20 3.94
C ALA A 14 -16.88 -27.07 3.06
N SER A 15 -15.95 -27.42 2.16
CA SER A 15 -15.86 -26.96 0.74
C SER A 15 -14.44 -27.18 0.20
N GLY A 16 -13.99 -28.43 0.19
CA GLY A 16 -12.70 -28.82 -0.39
C GLY A 16 -12.77 -28.81 -1.91
N ARG A 17 -12.41 -27.70 -2.55
CA ARG A 17 -12.08 -27.72 -3.98
C ARG A 17 -10.74 -28.43 -4.11
N ALA A 18 -10.71 -29.58 -4.78
CA ALA A 18 -9.48 -30.33 -5.01
C ALA A 18 -8.52 -29.47 -5.87
N ALA A 19 -7.41 -29.04 -5.27
CA ALA A 19 -6.39 -28.27 -5.98
C ALA A 19 -5.74 -29.14 -7.06
N SER A 20 -5.64 -28.62 -8.28
CA SER A 20 -5.09 -29.37 -9.40
C SER A 20 -3.56 -29.50 -9.26
N ARG A 21 -2.98 -30.58 -9.80
CA ARG A 21 -1.52 -30.78 -9.86
C ARG A 21 -0.79 -29.60 -10.51
N ARG A 22 -1.45 -28.86 -11.41
CA ARG A 22 -0.92 -27.65 -12.06
C ARG A 22 -0.85 -26.46 -11.11
N GLU A 23 -1.83 -26.28 -10.22
CA GLU A 23 -1.83 -25.24 -9.18
C GLU A 23 -0.73 -25.50 -8.15
N VAL A 24 -0.57 -26.75 -7.72
CA VAL A 24 0.53 -27.14 -6.81
C VAL A 24 1.89 -26.95 -7.48
N LEU A 25 2.05 -27.32 -8.76
CA LEU A 25 3.30 -27.12 -9.49
C LEU A 25 3.58 -25.65 -9.80
N ALA A 26 2.58 -24.80 -10.01
CA ALA A 26 2.78 -23.34 -10.10
C ALA A 26 3.18 -22.75 -8.73
N ALA A 27 2.57 -23.25 -7.65
CA ALA A 27 2.83 -22.83 -6.28
C ALA A 27 4.18 -23.29 -5.72
N VAL A 28 4.74 -24.40 -6.23
CA VAL A 28 6.08 -24.91 -5.87
C VAL A 28 7.13 -24.44 -6.88
N GLY A 29 6.81 -24.50 -8.18
CA GLY A 29 7.69 -24.23 -9.31
C GLY A 29 7.88 -22.76 -9.69
N GLY A 30 7.22 -21.81 -9.03
CA GLY A 30 7.43 -20.36 -9.24
C GLY A 30 8.83 -19.83 -8.85
N ALA A 31 9.86 -20.68 -8.87
CA ALA A 31 11.27 -20.31 -8.88
C ALA A 31 11.89 -20.39 -10.30
N ALA A 32 11.26 -21.07 -11.27
CA ALA A 32 11.69 -21.10 -12.67
C ALA A 32 10.48 -21.44 -13.56
N GLY A 33 9.93 -20.45 -14.26
CA GLY A 33 8.85 -20.69 -15.22
C GLY A 33 7.84 -19.57 -15.26
N VAL A 34 8.00 -18.69 -16.24
CA VAL A 34 6.97 -17.76 -16.70
C VAL A 34 5.83 -18.63 -17.26
N SER A 35 4.76 -18.82 -16.49
CA SER A 35 3.52 -19.42 -16.99
C SER A 35 2.41 -18.42 -16.76
N TRP A 36 2.11 -17.67 -17.82
CA TRP A 36 0.94 -16.84 -17.91
C TRP A 36 -0.29 -17.76 -17.92
N SER A 37 -0.95 -17.91 -16.78
CA SER A 37 -2.38 -18.16 -16.80
C SER A 37 -3.02 -16.84 -17.21
N ARG A 38 -3.26 -16.72 -18.51
CA ARG A 38 -4.20 -15.78 -19.13
C ARG A 38 -5.58 -16.09 -18.54
N ALA A 39 -5.83 -15.64 -17.32
CA ALA A 39 -7.15 -15.55 -16.75
C ALA A 39 -7.76 -14.30 -17.37
N ASP A 40 -8.58 -14.50 -18.40
CA ASP A 40 -9.51 -13.55 -19.01
C ASP A 40 -9.33 -12.08 -18.61
N ALA A 41 -8.22 -11.48 -19.03
CA ALA A 41 -8.26 -10.08 -19.40
C ALA A 41 -9.09 -10.08 -20.69
N ARG A 42 -10.41 -9.88 -20.55
CA ARG A 42 -11.19 -9.28 -21.63
C ARG A 42 -10.33 -8.11 -22.09
N ALA A 43 -9.82 -8.20 -23.31
CA ALA A 43 -9.37 -7.01 -24.01
C ALA A 43 -10.60 -6.11 -24.08
N VAL A 44 -10.69 -5.17 -23.14
CA VAL A 44 -11.60 -4.04 -23.26
C VAL A 44 -10.96 -3.18 -24.34
N ALA A 45 -11.26 -3.55 -25.59
CA ALA A 45 -11.35 -2.57 -26.64
C ALA A 45 -12.43 -1.58 -26.19
N ASP A 46 -12.08 -0.29 -26.25
CA ASP A 46 -12.81 0.88 -25.77
C ASP A 46 -12.79 1.09 -24.23
N ALA A 47 -11.60 1.17 -23.65
CA ALA A 47 -11.43 1.97 -22.43
C ALA A 47 -11.41 3.44 -22.86
N ALA A 48 -12.50 4.16 -22.60
CA ALA A 48 -12.45 5.61 -22.54
C ALA A 48 -11.24 6.02 -21.66
N GLU A 49 -10.64 7.15 -22.01
CA GLU A 49 -9.48 7.79 -21.36
C GLU A 49 -9.64 7.87 -19.83
N THR A 50 -9.39 6.80 -19.08
CA THR A 50 -9.36 6.86 -17.61
C THR A 50 -8.08 7.62 -17.23
N PRO A 51 -8.19 8.80 -16.61
CA PRO A 51 -7.04 9.66 -16.40
C PRO A 51 -6.09 9.13 -15.31
N PHE A 52 -6.53 8.20 -14.43
CA PHE A 52 -5.66 7.57 -13.44
C PHE A 52 -5.95 6.10 -13.23
N ARG A 53 -4.87 5.32 -13.06
CA ARG A 53 -4.92 3.91 -12.71
C ARG A 53 -4.00 3.62 -11.52
N ILE A 54 -4.38 2.66 -10.69
CA ILE A 54 -3.54 2.14 -9.61
C ILE A 54 -3.29 0.66 -9.88
N ARG A 55 -2.04 0.28 -10.08
CA ARG A 55 -1.64 -1.11 -10.33
C ARG A 55 -0.92 -1.65 -9.11
N VAL A 56 -1.53 -2.64 -8.45
CA VAL A 56 -1.02 -3.26 -7.23
C VAL A 56 -0.28 -4.56 -7.58
N TYR A 57 0.99 -4.63 -7.20
CA TYR A 57 1.87 -5.76 -7.44
C TYR A 57 2.23 -6.46 -6.13
N SER A 58 2.36 -7.78 -6.19
CA SER A 58 2.93 -8.58 -5.11
C SER A 58 4.43 -8.78 -5.33
N GLY A 59 5.24 -8.43 -4.34
CA GLY A 59 6.65 -8.77 -4.28
C GLY A 59 6.88 -10.28 -4.06
N PRO A 60 8.14 -10.72 -3.97
CA PRO A 60 8.45 -12.10 -3.63
C PRO A 60 7.88 -12.50 -2.27
N LEU A 61 7.14 -13.62 -2.22
CA LEU A 61 6.55 -14.16 -1.00
C LEU A 61 7.29 -15.43 -0.54
N PRO A 62 7.50 -15.61 0.79
CA PRO A 62 7.93 -16.88 1.35
C PRO A 62 6.98 -18.03 0.95
N LEU A 63 7.52 -19.21 0.69
CA LEU A 63 6.73 -20.40 0.31
C LEU A 63 5.62 -20.71 1.31
N ARG A 64 5.88 -20.54 2.61
CA ARG A 64 4.89 -20.74 3.69
C ARG A 64 3.65 -19.83 3.59
N LEU A 65 3.78 -18.67 2.95
CA LEU A 65 2.65 -17.77 2.71
C LEU A 65 2.05 -18.02 1.32
N ARG A 66 2.87 -18.31 0.31
CA ARG A 66 2.39 -18.53 -1.05
C ARG A 66 1.58 -19.81 -1.20
N LEU A 67 2.08 -20.93 -0.66
CA LEU A 67 1.55 -22.27 -0.94
C LEU A 67 0.11 -22.47 -0.42
N PRO A 68 -0.23 -22.14 0.85
CA PRO A 68 -1.60 -22.30 1.33
C PRO A 68 -2.61 -21.46 0.53
N ASN A 69 -2.20 -20.26 0.13
CA ASN A 69 -3.04 -19.33 -0.62
C ASN A 69 -3.23 -19.75 -2.09
N ALA A 70 -2.20 -20.30 -2.72
CA ALA A 70 -2.32 -20.86 -4.06
C ALA A 70 -3.27 -22.07 -4.08
N VAL A 71 -3.18 -22.95 -3.07
CA VAL A 71 -4.08 -24.11 -2.91
C VAL A 71 -5.52 -23.67 -2.64
N ALA A 72 -5.72 -22.60 -1.87
CA ALA A 72 -7.03 -22.02 -1.62
C ALA A 72 -7.64 -21.28 -2.84
N GLY A 73 -6.94 -21.22 -3.98
CA GLY A 73 -7.43 -20.54 -5.18
C GLY A 73 -7.40 -19.01 -5.12
N SER A 74 -6.75 -18.41 -4.12
CA SER A 74 -6.70 -16.95 -3.93
C SER A 74 -5.61 -16.26 -4.78
N GLY A 75 -5.24 -16.86 -5.91
CA GLY A 75 -4.17 -16.34 -6.78
C GLY A 75 -2.78 -16.33 -6.13
N GLY A 76 -2.59 -17.02 -5.01
CA GLY A 76 -1.32 -17.06 -4.27
C GLY A 76 -1.05 -15.84 -3.39
N TRP A 77 -1.99 -14.89 -3.29
CA TRP A 77 -1.86 -13.70 -2.43
C TRP A 77 -2.35 -14.04 -1.02
N PRO A 78 -1.56 -13.83 0.04
CA PRO A 78 -2.01 -14.01 1.42
C PRO A 78 -3.09 -12.98 1.80
N PRO A 79 -3.90 -13.25 2.85
CA PRO A 79 -4.94 -12.32 3.31
C PRO A 79 -4.41 -10.89 3.45
N ALA A 80 -3.20 -10.73 3.99
CA ALA A 80 -2.56 -9.42 4.12
C ALA A 80 -2.48 -8.59 2.86
N LEU A 81 -2.07 -9.19 1.74
CA LEU A 81 -1.96 -8.46 0.49
C LEU A 81 -3.35 -8.18 -0.10
N ARG A 82 -4.33 -9.07 0.10
CA ARG A 82 -5.70 -8.87 -0.38
C ARG A 82 -6.39 -7.75 0.39
N ASP A 83 -6.29 -7.78 1.72
CA ASP A 83 -6.92 -6.78 2.60
C ASP A 83 -6.25 -5.42 2.41
N ALA A 84 -4.93 -5.36 2.19
CA ALA A 84 -4.23 -4.15 1.82
C ALA A 84 -4.71 -3.57 0.47
N THR A 85 -4.92 -4.43 -0.53
CA THR A 85 -5.44 -4.00 -1.84
C THR A 85 -6.87 -3.50 -1.74
N ALA A 86 -7.74 -4.22 -1.02
CA ALA A 86 -9.12 -3.81 -0.78
C ALA A 86 -9.18 -2.48 -0.01
N ALA A 87 -8.29 -2.26 0.96
CA ALA A 87 -8.21 -0.99 1.67
C ALA A 87 -7.84 0.19 0.74
N VAL A 88 -6.98 -0.04 -0.26
CA VAL A 88 -6.67 0.97 -1.29
C VAL A 88 -7.87 1.22 -2.20
N GLU A 89 -8.58 0.16 -2.62
CA GLU A 89 -9.84 0.27 -3.38
C GLU A 89 -10.86 1.13 -2.62
N ASP A 90 -11.08 0.84 -1.33
CA ASP A 90 -12.02 1.56 -0.48
C ASP A 90 -11.60 3.03 -0.24
N ALA A 91 -10.30 3.30 -0.06
CA ALA A 91 -9.79 4.65 0.12
C ALA A 91 -9.98 5.52 -1.13
N VAL A 92 -9.76 4.95 -2.32
CA VAL A 92 -10.03 5.63 -3.59
C VAL A 92 -11.53 5.92 -3.75
N ALA A 93 -12.39 4.98 -3.36
CA ALA A 93 -13.84 5.21 -3.37
C ALA A 93 -14.23 6.39 -2.47
N GLN A 94 -13.67 6.49 -1.26
CA GLN A 94 -13.90 7.62 -0.36
C GLN A 94 -13.51 8.97 -0.99
N VAL A 95 -12.38 9.04 -1.71
CA VAL A 95 -11.96 10.27 -2.42
C VAL A 95 -12.95 10.64 -3.53
N LEU A 96 -13.36 9.66 -4.33
CA LEU A 96 -14.31 9.90 -5.43
C LEU A 96 -15.68 10.34 -4.90
N ASP A 97 -16.16 9.73 -3.83
CA ASP A 97 -17.43 10.09 -3.22
C ASP A 97 -17.36 11.49 -2.59
N TYR A 98 -16.27 11.82 -1.89
CA TYR A 98 -16.02 13.16 -1.36
C TYR A 98 -16.04 14.25 -2.44
N ALA A 99 -15.40 13.99 -3.58
CA ALA A 99 -15.36 14.92 -4.71
C ALA A 99 -16.75 15.11 -5.35
N ARG A 100 -17.49 14.02 -5.57
CA ARG A 100 -18.86 14.04 -6.13
C ARG A 100 -19.85 14.77 -5.24
N GLU A 101 -19.78 14.56 -3.92
CA GLU A 101 -20.61 15.28 -2.94
C GLU A 101 -20.42 16.80 -3.01
N ARG A 102 -19.29 17.26 -3.56
CA ARG A 102 -18.93 18.67 -3.72
C ARG A 102 -19.01 19.15 -5.18
N SER A 103 -19.62 18.36 -6.07
CA SER A 103 -19.71 18.64 -7.51
C SER A 103 -18.35 18.89 -8.18
N ARG A 104 -17.32 18.15 -7.74
CA ARG A 104 -15.96 18.21 -8.28
C ARG A 104 -15.62 16.86 -8.90
N LEU A 105 -14.86 16.88 -10.00
CA LEU A 105 -14.35 15.66 -10.66
C LEU A 105 -15.48 14.63 -10.97
N GLU A 106 -16.67 15.10 -11.37
CA GLU A 106 -17.88 14.25 -11.46
C GLU A 106 -17.74 13.07 -12.45
N SER A 107 -16.93 13.24 -13.49
CA SER A 107 -16.63 12.22 -14.51
C SER A 107 -15.38 11.40 -14.20
N LEU A 108 -14.69 11.67 -13.09
CA LEU A 108 -13.44 11.00 -12.77
C LEU A 108 -13.69 9.54 -12.36
N GLU A 109 -12.94 8.65 -12.99
CA GLU A 109 -12.82 7.26 -12.61
C GLU A 109 -11.35 6.94 -12.31
N ILE A 110 -11.12 6.27 -11.19
CA ILE A 110 -9.82 5.71 -10.81
C ILE A 110 -10.02 4.21 -10.63
N THR A 111 -9.27 3.41 -11.38
CA THR A 111 -9.33 1.95 -11.25
C THR A 111 -8.18 1.43 -10.41
N VAL A 112 -8.46 0.45 -9.55
CA VAL A 112 -7.43 -0.29 -8.82
C VAL A 112 -7.37 -1.72 -9.37
N GLU A 113 -6.21 -2.10 -9.88
CA GLU A 113 -6.00 -3.37 -10.56
C GLU A 113 -4.92 -4.21 -9.89
N ARG A 114 -5.19 -5.50 -9.73
CA ARG A 114 -4.17 -6.47 -9.29
C ARG A 114 -3.31 -6.87 -10.48
N ALA A 115 -2.13 -6.25 -10.60
CA ALA A 115 -1.23 -6.41 -11.74
C ALA A 115 -0.30 -7.64 -11.65
N GLY A 116 -0.48 -8.48 -10.62
CA GLY A 116 0.21 -9.76 -10.46
C GLY A 116 1.51 -9.66 -9.65
N SER A 117 2.42 -10.62 -9.81
CA SER A 117 3.69 -10.64 -9.07
C SER A 117 4.82 -9.98 -9.85
N ILE A 118 5.66 -9.24 -9.13
CA ILE A 118 6.88 -8.64 -9.66
C ILE A 118 8.04 -8.90 -8.71
N ARG A 119 9.18 -9.29 -9.30
CA ARG A 119 10.44 -9.39 -8.58
C ARG A 119 11.30 -8.21 -9.03
N PRO A 120 11.64 -7.27 -8.13
CA PRO A 120 12.53 -6.17 -8.46
C PRO A 120 13.82 -6.67 -9.11
N SER A 121 14.30 -5.92 -10.10
CA SER A 121 15.50 -6.27 -10.86
C SER A 121 16.73 -6.22 -9.96
N ARG A 122 17.56 -7.27 -10.01
CA ARG A 122 18.82 -7.32 -9.25
C ARG A 122 19.91 -6.42 -9.83
N SER A 123 19.72 -5.91 -11.06
CA SER A 123 20.67 -4.97 -11.67
C SER A 123 20.70 -3.60 -10.95
N ALA A 124 19.69 -3.30 -10.13
CA ALA A 124 19.64 -2.08 -9.32
C ALA A 124 20.55 -2.14 -8.08
N VAL A 125 21.08 -3.32 -7.74
CA VAL A 125 22.00 -3.49 -6.60
C VAL A 125 23.33 -2.79 -6.91
N GLN A 126 23.61 -1.70 -6.20
CA GLN A 126 24.88 -0.97 -6.32
C GLN A 126 25.90 -1.40 -5.25
N ARG A 127 25.44 -1.84 -4.08
CA ARG A 127 26.31 -2.32 -2.99
C ARG A 127 26.08 -3.80 -2.69
N PRO A 128 27.12 -4.56 -2.30
CA PRO A 128 26.96 -5.97 -1.90
C PRO A 128 25.95 -6.17 -0.76
N SER A 129 25.84 -5.23 0.18
CA SER A 129 24.87 -5.27 1.27
C SER A 129 23.41 -5.24 0.77
N ASP A 130 23.16 -4.57 -0.35
CA ASP A 130 21.81 -4.45 -0.93
C ASP A 130 21.34 -5.76 -1.59
N VAL A 131 22.22 -6.77 -1.74
CA VAL A 131 21.84 -8.13 -2.19
C VAL A 131 20.97 -8.84 -1.15
N VAL A 132 21.27 -8.63 0.14
CA VAL A 132 20.64 -9.33 1.26
C VAL A 132 19.61 -8.46 1.95
N LEU A 133 19.93 -7.17 2.11
CA LEU A 133 19.10 -6.20 2.82
C LEU A 133 19.02 -4.91 1.99
N PRO A 134 18.21 -4.87 0.93
CA PRO A 134 18.14 -3.71 0.02
C PRO A 134 17.62 -2.46 0.73
N SER A 135 18.17 -1.29 0.41
CA SER A 135 17.52 -0.01 0.75
C SER A 135 16.23 0.18 -0.02
N LEU A 136 15.32 1.01 0.51
CA LEU A 136 14.12 1.47 -0.20
C LEU A 136 14.43 1.93 -1.63
N GLU A 137 15.47 2.76 -1.82
CA GLU A 137 15.94 3.22 -3.14
C GLU A 137 16.27 2.05 -4.09
N THR A 138 17.02 1.04 -3.64
CA THR A 138 17.33 -0.14 -4.47
C THR A 138 16.07 -0.91 -4.85
N VAL A 139 15.07 -0.97 -3.96
CA VAL A 139 13.79 -1.63 -4.24
C VAL A 139 13.01 -0.88 -5.30
N LEU A 140 12.88 0.44 -5.15
CA LEU A 140 12.17 1.32 -6.07
C LEU A 140 12.83 1.32 -7.46
N ASP A 141 14.15 1.45 -7.53
CA ASP A 141 14.91 1.36 -8.80
C ASP A 141 14.73 0.00 -9.48
N GLY A 142 14.82 -1.08 -8.70
CA GLY A 142 14.61 -2.44 -9.22
C GLY A 142 13.18 -2.67 -9.68
N PHE A 143 12.20 -2.05 -9.02
CA PHE A 143 10.79 -2.11 -9.41
C PHE A 143 10.54 -1.32 -10.69
N HIS A 144 11.02 -0.07 -10.76
CA HIS A 144 10.95 0.78 -11.94
C HIS A 144 11.52 0.10 -13.18
N ARG A 145 12.76 -0.41 -13.09
CA ARG A 145 13.38 -1.15 -14.22
C ARG A 145 12.53 -2.32 -14.68
N ARG A 146 11.88 -3.01 -13.75
CA ARG A 146 11.02 -4.15 -14.09
C ARG A 146 9.71 -3.75 -14.74
N LEU A 147 9.13 -2.62 -14.36
CA LEU A 147 7.96 -2.05 -15.03
C LEU A 147 8.32 -1.63 -16.46
N ARG A 148 9.47 -0.97 -16.63
CA ARG A 148 10.01 -0.61 -17.95
C ARG A 148 10.28 -1.83 -18.83
N GLU A 149 10.91 -2.88 -18.31
CA GLU A 149 11.11 -4.15 -19.02
C GLU A 149 9.79 -4.82 -19.47
N ARG A 150 8.68 -4.49 -18.79
CA ARG A 150 7.34 -5.02 -19.08
C ARG A 150 6.49 -4.08 -19.94
N ASP A 151 7.04 -2.94 -20.37
CA ASP A 151 6.30 -1.89 -21.08
C ASP A 151 5.01 -1.49 -20.34
N ALA A 152 5.11 -1.40 -19.00
CA ALA A 152 3.97 -1.17 -18.12
C ALA A 152 3.76 0.30 -17.77
N LEU A 153 4.69 1.18 -18.19
CA LEU A 153 4.67 2.60 -17.86
C LEU A 153 3.84 3.34 -18.91
N THR A 154 2.80 4.08 -18.50
CA THR A 154 1.80 4.70 -19.39
C THR A 154 1.56 6.18 -19.14
N GLY A 155 2.26 6.81 -18.19
CA GLY A 155 2.13 8.25 -17.89
C GLY A 155 0.92 8.66 -17.05
N SER A 156 0.22 7.71 -16.43
CA SER A 156 -1.03 7.98 -15.67
C SER A 156 -1.33 6.92 -14.63
N THR A 157 -0.31 6.14 -14.24
CA THR A 157 -0.46 4.99 -13.36
C THR A 157 0.35 5.17 -12.07
N CYS A 158 -0.31 5.02 -10.93
CA CYS A 158 0.38 4.74 -9.67
C CYS A 158 0.66 3.24 -9.58
N HIS A 159 1.94 2.87 -9.47
CA HIS A 159 2.39 1.51 -9.29
C HIS A 159 2.74 1.25 -7.83
N LEU A 160 1.90 0.48 -7.15
CA LEU A 160 2.09 0.07 -5.75
C LEU A 160 2.72 -1.32 -5.68
N LEU A 161 3.87 -1.44 -5.02
CA LEU A 161 4.49 -2.73 -4.73
C LEU A 161 4.29 -3.13 -3.26
N LEU A 162 3.46 -4.16 -3.03
CA LEU A 162 3.29 -4.80 -1.73
C LEU A 162 4.43 -5.79 -1.46
N ARG A 163 5.34 -5.44 -0.54
CA ARG A 163 6.53 -6.22 -0.19
C ARG A 163 6.36 -6.98 1.13
N TRP A 164 6.87 -8.20 1.14
CA TRP A 164 6.95 -9.01 2.35
C TRP A 164 8.39 -9.04 2.87
N GLU A 165 8.81 -7.99 3.58
CA GLU A 165 10.15 -7.90 4.17
C GLU A 165 10.09 -7.49 5.64
N PRO A 166 9.59 -8.37 6.53
CA PRO A 166 9.31 -8.03 7.92
C PRO A 166 10.53 -7.51 8.69
N LEU A 167 11.74 -7.94 8.33
CA LEU A 167 12.96 -7.59 9.06
C LEU A 167 13.80 -6.52 8.35
N ASN A 168 13.31 -5.94 7.25
CA ASN A 168 14.08 -4.97 6.47
C ASN A 168 13.83 -3.53 6.94
N TYR A 169 14.54 -3.13 7.99
CA TYR A 169 14.47 -1.76 8.54
C TYR A 169 14.87 -0.68 7.52
N ARG A 170 15.63 -1.01 6.47
CA ARG A 170 16.06 -0.05 5.43
C ARG A 170 14.97 0.25 4.41
N VAL A 171 13.92 -0.58 4.37
CA VAL A 171 12.67 -0.31 3.64
C VAL A 171 11.62 0.28 4.58
N GLY A 172 11.70 -0.02 5.89
CA GLY A 172 10.72 0.46 6.86
C GLY A 172 9.32 -0.06 6.52
N TYR A 173 8.30 0.77 6.73
CA TYR A 173 6.93 0.49 6.27
C TYR A 173 6.70 0.75 4.78
N GLY A 174 7.59 1.48 4.12
CA GLY A 174 7.39 1.85 2.73
C GLY A 174 8.04 3.18 2.37
N GLY A 175 7.68 3.66 1.19
CA GLY A 175 8.01 4.99 0.73
C GLY A 175 8.00 5.11 -0.79
N THR A 176 8.11 6.36 -1.23
CA THR A 176 8.30 6.79 -2.61
C THR A 176 9.76 7.26 -2.82
N LEU A 177 10.17 7.47 -4.08
CA LEU A 177 11.35 8.30 -4.36
C LEU A 177 10.96 9.77 -4.24
N SER A 178 11.76 10.56 -3.52
CA SER A 178 11.53 12.00 -3.40
C SER A 178 11.56 12.71 -4.78
N PRO A 179 10.74 13.74 -5.03
CA PRO A 179 9.74 14.29 -4.11
C PRO A 179 8.36 13.61 -4.19
N ASN A 180 8.03 12.87 -5.25
CA ASN A 180 6.77 12.09 -5.42
C ASN A 180 6.89 11.00 -6.51
N ALA A 181 8.12 10.62 -6.85
CA ALA A 181 8.51 9.57 -7.80
C ALA A 181 7.69 9.49 -9.09
N HIS A 182 7.50 10.60 -9.80
CA HIS A 182 7.15 10.53 -11.21
C HIS A 182 8.28 9.82 -11.96
N VAL A 183 8.03 8.64 -12.53
CA VAL A 183 9.02 7.78 -13.20
C VAL A 183 8.86 7.73 -14.73
N GLY A 184 7.88 8.45 -15.28
CA GLY A 184 7.69 8.63 -16.73
C GLY A 184 6.22 8.63 -17.15
N ASP A 185 5.81 9.61 -17.97
CA ASP A 185 5.90 9.57 -19.44
C ASP A 185 6.47 10.95 -19.86
N ASP A 186 7.43 10.96 -20.80
CA ASP A 186 8.04 12.20 -21.35
C ASP A 186 7.11 12.84 -22.42
N ALA A 187 5.88 12.35 -22.55
CA ALA A 187 4.84 13.01 -23.34
C ALA A 187 4.52 14.39 -22.74
N GLU A 188 4.64 15.43 -23.57
CA GLU A 188 4.26 16.81 -23.22
C GLU A 188 2.84 16.83 -22.62
N GLY A 189 2.73 17.18 -21.33
CA GLY A 189 1.45 17.31 -20.62
C GLY A 189 0.98 16.07 -19.82
N SER A 190 1.75 14.99 -19.72
CA SER A 190 1.43 13.85 -18.86
C SER A 190 1.77 14.14 -17.38
N PRO A 191 0.92 13.71 -16.41
CA PRO A 191 1.28 13.74 -14.99
C PRO A 191 2.38 12.73 -14.64
N GLY A 192 2.72 11.81 -15.54
CA GLY A 192 3.71 10.75 -15.33
C GLY A 192 3.22 9.64 -14.41
N ASP A 193 3.80 8.45 -14.54
CA ASP A 193 3.56 7.35 -13.61
C ASP A 193 4.24 7.60 -12.27
N ALA A 194 3.62 7.13 -11.18
CA ALA A 194 4.20 7.19 -9.84
C ALA A 194 4.59 5.80 -9.34
N LEU A 195 5.65 5.70 -8.52
CA LEU A 195 6.02 4.45 -7.84
C LEU A 195 6.01 4.60 -6.33
N THR A 196 5.49 3.57 -5.68
CA THR A 196 5.50 3.44 -4.24
C THR A 196 5.65 1.99 -3.78
N VAL A 197 6.17 1.81 -2.57
CA VAL A 197 6.33 0.50 -1.92
C VAL A 197 5.63 0.54 -0.57
N ALA A 198 4.80 -0.46 -0.29
CA ALA A 198 4.31 -0.73 1.05
C ALA A 198 4.88 -2.07 1.54
N ASN A 199 5.67 -2.04 2.61
CA ASN A 199 6.21 -3.23 3.26
C ASN A 199 5.18 -3.85 4.20
N VAL A 200 4.16 -4.45 3.60
CA VAL A 200 3.11 -5.19 4.31
C VAL A 200 3.65 -6.32 5.19
N GLY A 201 4.85 -6.83 4.93
CA GLY A 201 5.50 -7.79 5.83
C GLY A 201 5.90 -7.17 7.16
N ALA A 202 6.39 -5.93 7.17
CA ALA A 202 6.79 -5.24 8.39
C ALA A 202 5.58 -4.92 9.27
N SER A 203 4.58 -4.22 8.72
CA SER A 203 3.37 -3.88 9.45
C SER A 203 2.57 -5.10 9.91
N GLU A 204 2.54 -6.17 9.12
CA GLU A 204 1.81 -7.39 9.51
C GLU A 204 2.48 -8.16 10.65
N VAL A 205 3.81 -8.23 10.65
CA VAL A 205 4.55 -9.04 11.64
C VAL A 205 4.77 -8.28 12.94
N TRP A 206 4.96 -6.96 12.87
CA TRP A 206 5.35 -6.16 14.02
C TRP A 206 4.21 -5.37 14.64
N ASP A 207 3.13 -5.14 13.88
CA ASP A 207 1.98 -4.36 14.31
C ASP A 207 0.68 -5.17 14.17
N SER A 208 -0.17 -4.82 13.20
CA SER A 208 -1.46 -5.46 12.99
C SER A 208 -1.91 -5.38 11.53
N ARG A 209 -2.94 -6.17 11.21
CA ARG A 209 -3.67 -6.09 9.93
C ARG A 209 -4.24 -4.69 9.68
N ALA A 210 -4.63 -3.95 10.72
CA ALA A 210 -5.17 -2.61 10.57
C ALA A 210 -4.06 -1.62 10.13
N VAL A 211 -2.89 -1.67 10.77
CA VAL A 211 -1.71 -0.90 10.33
C VAL A 211 -1.27 -1.31 8.93
N THR A 212 -1.36 -2.59 8.57
CA THR A 212 -1.06 -3.08 7.21
C THR A 212 -1.95 -2.43 6.15
N ARG A 213 -3.26 -2.32 6.42
CA ARG A 213 -4.20 -1.62 5.53
C ARG A 213 -3.88 -0.14 5.43
N ASN A 214 -3.65 0.50 6.58
CA ASN A 214 -3.32 1.93 6.63
C ASN A 214 -2.04 2.25 5.89
N MET A 215 -0.97 1.45 6.02
CA MET A 215 0.27 1.71 5.29
C MET A 215 0.10 1.48 3.78
N ALA A 216 -0.71 0.53 3.33
CA ALA A 216 -1.00 0.40 1.90
C ALA A 216 -1.74 1.63 1.35
N ILE A 217 -2.70 2.17 2.10
CA ILE A 217 -3.39 3.42 1.77
C ILE A 217 -2.38 4.57 1.76
N HIS A 218 -1.66 4.79 2.87
CA HIS A 218 -0.68 5.84 3.09
C HIS A 218 0.31 5.95 1.93
N GLU A 219 0.99 4.85 1.60
CA GLU A 219 2.00 4.80 0.55
C GLU A 219 1.42 5.04 -0.84
N THR A 220 0.15 4.67 -1.06
CA THR A 220 -0.56 4.96 -2.31
C THR A 220 -0.94 6.44 -2.38
N LEU A 221 -1.50 7.01 -1.32
CA LEU A 221 -1.99 8.38 -1.32
C LEU A 221 -0.87 9.41 -1.36
N HIS A 222 0.33 9.07 -0.88
CA HIS A 222 1.54 9.87 -1.12
C HIS A 222 1.76 10.21 -2.60
N THR A 223 1.41 9.32 -3.53
CA THR A 223 1.57 9.59 -4.96
C THR A 223 0.53 10.56 -5.52
N PHE A 224 -0.50 10.89 -4.73
CA PHE A 224 -1.58 11.80 -5.07
C PHE A 224 -1.61 13.03 -4.18
N LEU A 225 -0.47 13.40 -3.60
CA LEU A 225 -0.30 14.56 -2.74
C LEU A 225 0.95 15.34 -3.14
N SER A 226 0.96 16.64 -2.89
CA SER A 226 2.15 17.47 -3.07
C SER A 226 2.34 18.37 -1.87
N SER A 227 3.60 18.72 -1.57
CA SER A 227 3.92 19.61 -0.46
C SER A 227 3.19 20.95 -0.55
N GLU A 228 2.99 21.49 -1.76
CA GLU A 228 2.22 22.73 -1.95
C GLU A 228 0.74 22.58 -1.55
N VAL A 229 0.13 21.43 -1.85
CA VAL A 229 -1.26 21.18 -1.47
C VAL A 229 -1.37 20.97 0.04
N ALA A 230 -0.42 20.24 0.65
CA ALA A 230 -0.36 20.07 2.09
C ALA A 230 -0.19 21.42 2.81
N GLU A 231 0.75 22.26 2.34
CA GLU A 231 1.02 23.57 2.92
C GLU A 231 -0.21 24.49 2.84
N ALA A 232 -0.93 24.46 1.72
CA ALA A 232 -2.15 25.24 1.53
C ALA A 232 -3.32 24.80 2.44
N LEU A 233 -3.32 23.56 2.94
CA LEU A 233 -4.41 23.03 3.77
C LEU A 233 -4.11 23.07 5.27
N VAL A 234 -2.88 22.73 5.66
CA VAL A 234 -2.51 22.56 7.07
C VAL A 234 -1.30 23.40 7.48
N GLY A 235 -0.82 24.32 6.62
CA GLY A 235 0.28 25.23 6.93
C GLY A 235 1.64 24.54 7.05
N SER A 236 1.75 23.29 6.59
CA SER A 236 2.96 22.47 6.62
C SER A 236 3.15 21.77 5.27
N PRO A 237 4.36 21.74 4.70
CA PRO A 237 4.64 21.03 3.44
C PRO A 237 4.64 19.50 3.59
N CYS A 238 4.46 19.00 4.81
CA CYS A 238 4.43 17.57 5.11
C CYS A 238 3.00 17.04 4.93
N ASP A 239 2.79 16.14 3.97
CA ASP A 239 1.50 15.53 3.69
C ASP A 239 1.02 14.54 4.77
N HIS A 240 1.93 13.97 5.57
CA HIS A 240 1.56 13.22 6.79
C HIS A 240 0.69 14.06 7.73
N ASN A 241 0.86 15.39 7.74
CA ASN A 241 0.08 16.31 8.55
C ASN A 241 -1.38 16.42 8.11
N LEU A 242 -1.76 15.87 6.96
CA LEU A 242 -3.16 15.76 6.57
C LEU A 242 -3.88 14.68 7.38
N GLY A 243 -3.16 13.78 8.05
CA GLY A 243 -3.70 12.73 8.90
C GLY A 243 -4.41 13.25 10.16
N GLU A 244 -4.96 12.32 10.94
CA GLU A 244 -5.64 12.59 12.19
C GLU A 244 -5.31 11.51 13.22
N ALA A 245 -5.19 11.94 14.47
CA ALA A 245 -5.07 11.08 15.63
C ALA A 245 -5.96 11.64 16.75
N ILE A 246 -7.15 11.08 16.88
CA ILE A 246 -8.23 11.65 17.70
C ILE A 246 -8.68 10.67 18.79
N ARG A 247 -9.07 11.20 19.93
CA ARG A 247 -9.54 10.37 21.05
C ARG A 247 -10.91 9.81 20.75
N THR A 248 -11.08 8.51 21.00
CA THR A 248 -12.41 7.87 21.02
C THR A 248 -12.95 7.74 22.44
N ASP A 249 -12.05 7.72 23.41
CA ASP A 249 -12.30 7.68 24.85
C ASP A 249 -11.06 8.21 25.59
N ASP A 250 -11.05 8.11 26.92
CA ASP A 250 -10.01 8.67 27.77
C ASP A 250 -8.63 8.03 27.55
N GLU A 251 -8.57 6.78 27.06
CA GLU A 251 -7.34 5.98 26.97
C GLU A 251 -6.98 5.59 25.53
N THR A 252 -7.85 5.81 24.55
CA THR A 252 -7.71 5.32 23.18
C THR A 252 -7.59 6.44 22.15
N LEU A 253 -6.54 6.37 21.34
CA LEU A 253 -6.36 7.22 20.17
C LEU A 253 -6.69 6.43 18.90
N ARG A 254 -7.61 6.96 18.08
CA ARG A 254 -7.94 6.46 16.75
C ARG A 254 -7.15 7.21 15.71
N VAL A 255 -6.40 6.47 14.90
CA VAL A 255 -5.41 7.01 13.95
C VAL A 255 -5.82 6.71 12.51
N SER A 256 -5.79 7.74 11.66
CA SER A 256 -6.08 7.63 10.23
C SER A 256 -4.85 7.19 9.41
N PRO A 257 -4.99 6.82 8.13
CA PRO A 257 -3.89 6.29 7.35
C PRO A 257 -2.66 7.21 7.25
N MET A 258 -2.83 8.51 6.98
CA MET A 258 -1.71 9.45 6.85
C MET A 258 -0.95 9.69 8.16
N ALA A 259 -1.60 9.50 9.31
CA ALA A 259 -0.98 9.64 10.64
C ALA A 259 -0.39 8.33 11.20
N SER A 260 -0.63 7.18 10.56
CA SER A 260 -0.42 5.86 11.18
C SER A 260 1.02 5.58 11.61
N ALA A 261 2.02 5.99 10.83
CA ALA A 261 3.43 5.80 11.16
C ALA A 261 4.03 6.90 12.06
N TYR A 262 3.24 7.91 12.44
CA TYR A 262 3.73 9.17 13.02
C TYR A 262 2.99 9.60 14.30
N ALA A 263 1.80 9.06 14.58
CA ALA A 263 0.98 9.49 15.72
C ALA A 263 1.54 9.06 17.09
N GLY A 264 2.55 8.20 17.08
CA GLY A 264 3.17 7.66 18.26
C GLY A 264 4.22 8.57 18.89
N ARG A 265 4.47 8.37 20.19
CA ARG A 265 5.68 8.87 20.85
C ARG A 265 6.90 8.16 20.27
N GLU A 266 8.09 8.77 20.32
CA GLU A 266 9.37 8.18 19.88
C GLU A 266 9.86 7.02 20.78
N GLU A 267 9.00 6.04 21.06
CA GLU A 267 9.24 4.87 21.89
C GLU A 267 8.72 3.62 21.18
N ILE A 268 9.34 2.47 21.43
CA ILE A 268 8.92 1.20 20.83
C ILE A 268 7.53 0.83 21.36
N GLY A 269 6.56 0.69 20.46
CA GLY A 269 5.20 0.26 20.79
C GLY A 269 4.26 1.39 21.22
N ALA A 270 4.69 2.65 21.16
CA ALA A 270 3.81 3.80 21.31
C ALA A 270 3.07 4.04 19.98
N GLY A 271 2.00 3.27 19.72
CA GLY A 271 1.27 3.28 18.45
C GLY A 271 1.79 2.22 17.50
N THR A 272 2.70 2.60 16.60
CA THR A 272 3.38 1.62 15.73
C THR A 272 4.76 1.27 16.25
N ARG A 273 5.28 0.13 15.80
CA ARG A 273 6.56 -0.42 16.24
C ARG A 273 7.75 0.24 15.57
N PHE A 274 7.57 0.78 14.36
CA PHE A 274 8.56 1.57 13.65
C PHE A 274 7.99 2.93 13.30
N HIS A 275 8.58 4.00 13.84
CA HIS A 275 8.21 5.35 13.42
C HIS A 275 8.74 5.64 12.02
N GLY A 276 7.94 6.34 11.23
CA GLY A 276 8.44 6.92 9.99
C GLY A 276 9.50 7.96 10.33
N THR A 277 10.62 7.98 9.61
CA THR A 277 11.75 8.90 9.87
C THR A 277 11.62 10.23 9.13
N GLY A 278 10.44 10.56 8.61
CA GLY A 278 10.22 11.63 7.62
C GLY A 278 9.53 12.90 8.13
N CYS A 279 8.73 12.82 9.20
CA CYS A 279 8.08 13.99 9.81
C CYS A 279 8.85 14.42 11.06
N TYR A 280 9.08 15.73 11.25
CA TYR A 280 9.80 16.26 12.42
C TYR A 280 8.86 16.81 13.51
N ASP A 281 7.57 17.02 13.19
CA ASP A 281 6.56 17.50 14.14
C ASP A 281 5.36 16.54 14.17
N HIS A 282 5.36 15.65 15.15
CA HIS A 282 4.38 14.57 15.28
C HIS A 282 3.03 15.05 15.85
N GLU A 283 2.97 16.30 16.32
CA GLU A 283 1.75 16.92 16.86
C GLU A 283 1.03 17.78 15.80
N ALA A 284 1.66 17.99 14.64
CA ALA A 284 1.18 18.92 13.60
C ALA A 284 0.14 18.32 12.64
N PHE A 285 -0.54 17.23 13.02
CA PHE A 285 -1.64 16.70 12.22
C PHE A 285 -2.80 17.69 12.12
N HIS A 286 -3.62 17.53 11.08
CA HIS A 286 -4.84 18.28 10.86
C HIS A 286 -5.72 18.27 12.12
N ARG A 287 -5.74 17.11 12.80
CA ARG A 287 -6.22 17.01 14.17
C ARG A 287 -5.40 16.02 14.99
N HIS A 288 -4.90 16.47 16.13
CA HIS A 288 -4.22 15.65 17.12
C HIS A 288 -4.76 15.96 18.53
N ASP A 289 -5.33 14.98 19.21
CA ASP A 289 -5.94 15.15 20.54
C ASP A 289 -4.94 14.86 21.70
N GLY A 290 -3.63 14.79 21.39
CA GLY A 290 -2.53 14.57 22.34
C GLY A 290 -2.40 13.11 22.80
N THR A 291 -1.16 12.69 23.12
CA THR A 291 -0.87 11.30 23.55
C THR A 291 -0.90 11.08 25.07
N ASP A 292 -1.18 12.12 25.87
CA ASP A 292 -1.13 12.03 27.34
C ASP A 292 -2.23 11.12 27.92
N GLY A 293 -1.84 10.07 28.65
CA GLY A 293 -2.79 9.09 29.18
C GLY A 293 -3.36 8.14 28.13
N VAL A 294 -2.85 8.15 26.89
CA VAL A 294 -3.20 7.14 25.89
C VAL A 294 -2.46 5.84 26.20
N GLU A 295 -3.22 4.77 26.38
CA GLU A 295 -2.71 3.41 26.56
C GLU A 295 -3.04 2.52 25.36
N ASN A 296 -4.07 2.87 24.59
CA ASN A 296 -4.62 2.07 23.50
C ASN A 296 -4.59 2.82 22.17
N TRP A 297 -4.37 2.06 21.10
CA TRP A 297 -4.31 2.58 19.73
C TRP A 297 -5.25 1.80 18.84
N SER A 298 -6.13 2.52 18.14
CA SER A 298 -7.01 1.95 17.14
C SER A 298 -6.71 2.58 15.78
N TYR A 299 -6.87 1.81 14.71
CA TYR A 299 -6.53 2.25 13.35
C TYR A 299 -7.75 2.15 12.47
N THR A 300 -8.14 3.28 11.88
CA THR A 300 -9.22 3.33 10.89
C THR A 300 -8.64 3.48 9.48
N THR A 301 -9.36 2.93 8.50
CA THR A 301 -9.13 3.17 7.07
C THR A 301 -9.90 4.38 6.55
N ASP A 302 -10.68 5.04 7.40
CA ASP A 302 -11.34 6.31 7.06
C ASP A 302 -10.28 7.38 6.83
N LEU A 303 -10.40 8.10 5.71
CA LEU A 303 -9.57 9.25 5.41
C LEU A 303 -10.08 10.47 6.20
N SER A 304 -9.15 11.29 6.70
CA SER A 304 -9.51 12.58 7.28
C SER A 304 -10.03 13.53 6.20
N GLU A 305 -10.81 14.53 6.61
CA GLU A 305 -11.31 15.54 5.67
C GLU A 305 -10.17 16.26 4.94
N ALA A 306 -9.07 16.57 5.65
CA ALA A 306 -7.88 17.17 5.03
C ALA A 306 -7.18 16.25 4.02
N THR A 307 -7.15 14.94 4.26
CA THR A 307 -6.60 13.97 3.29
C THR A 307 -7.47 13.94 2.03
N LEU A 308 -8.79 13.85 2.20
CA LEU A 308 -9.75 13.84 1.09
C LEU A 308 -9.66 15.11 0.25
N GLU A 309 -9.64 16.27 0.89
CA GLU A 309 -9.49 17.57 0.22
C GLU A 309 -8.14 17.70 -0.49
N GLY A 310 -7.06 17.26 0.16
CA GLY A 310 -5.71 17.30 -0.41
C GLY A 310 -5.61 16.52 -1.71
N ILE A 311 -6.07 15.27 -1.69
CA ILE A 311 -6.05 14.42 -2.88
C ILE A 311 -6.95 14.99 -3.98
N THR A 312 -8.14 15.49 -3.63
CA THR A 312 -9.06 16.10 -4.60
C THR A 312 -8.40 17.29 -5.31
N ARG A 313 -7.75 18.19 -4.56
CA ARG A 313 -7.01 19.34 -5.14
C ARG A 313 -5.83 18.91 -5.99
N TYR A 314 -5.10 17.88 -5.58
CA TYR A 314 -4.00 17.33 -6.36
C TYR A 314 -4.51 16.84 -7.71
N ILE A 315 -5.59 16.06 -7.72
CA ILE A 315 -6.14 15.49 -8.94
C ILE A 315 -6.66 16.59 -9.88
N GLU A 316 -7.37 17.61 -9.36
CA GLU A 316 -7.81 18.76 -10.17
C GLU A 316 -6.65 19.48 -10.87
N ARG A 317 -5.52 19.65 -10.17
CA ARG A 317 -4.32 20.23 -10.77
C ARG A 317 -3.73 19.33 -11.85
N ALA A 318 -3.81 18.01 -11.67
CA ALA A 318 -3.23 17.03 -12.57
C ALA A 318 -4.07 16.80 -13.85
N VAL A 319 -5.40 16.93 -13.78
CA VAL A 319 -6.28 16.81 -14.97
C VAL A 319 -6.51 18.12 -15.72
N GLY A 320 -6.18 19.26 -15.09
CA GLY A 320 -6.47 20.58 -15.63
C GLY A 320 -7.96 20.99 -15.47
N PRO A 321 -8.28 22.29 -15.59
CA PRO A 321 -9.65 22.78 -15.61
C PRO A 321 -10.43 22.40 -16.88
#